data_AF-A0AAP6GG01-F1
#
_entry.id   AF-A0AAP6GG01-F1
#
_cell.length_a   1.000
_cell.length_b   1.000
_cell.length_c   1.000
_cell.angle_alpha   90.00
_cell.angle_beta   90.00
_cell.angle_gamma   90.00
#
_symmetry.space_group_name_H-M   'P 1'
#
loop_
_entity.id
_entity.type
_entity.pdbx_description
1 polymer ?
#
loop_
_entity_poly.entity_id
_entity_poly.type
_entity_poly.pdbx_seq_one_letter_code
_entity_poly.pdbx_strand_id
1 'polypeptide(L)'
;QSGDTSSNISVSLDNVNGANVADAPISGTSDVGANRTVTLVISDASGKRVTVTAVTDTDGNYRTTADLSGLADGNLTVVASVTDAAGNPASATDDTSLLDTGASATISVDSITADDILNAQEAAGNVLVTGTVGGDAGVGDTVTMVINGTTYTTQVMALAGGGLGFSVSVAGSDLAVDTAFTATVTGSDDAGNPFSASSTSTHTVDTTANITVSLDNVNGANVADAPISGTSDVGANRTVTLVITDANG
;
A
#
# COMPACT_ATOMS: atom_id res chain seq x y z
N GLN A 1 -17.89 31.63 52.84
CA GLN A 1 -17.19 31.03 51.70
C GLN A 1 -17.75 29.63 51.54
N SER A 2 -18.53 29.39 50.50
CA SER A 2 -18.89 28.03 50.09
C SER A 2 -17.65 27.49 49.38
N GLY A 3 -16.72 26.93 50.13
CA GLY A 3 -15.55 26.28 49.57
C GLY A 3 -16.04 25.05 48.83
N ASP A 4 -15.85 25.04 47.52
CA ASP A 4 -15.93 23.83 46.73
C ASP A 4 -14.99 22.77 47.36
N THR A 5 -15.54 21.63 47.76
CA THR A 5 -14.78 20.52 48.34
C THR A 5 -14.49 19.43 47.31
N SER A 6 -14.95 19.61 46.07
CA SER A 6 -14.64 18.72 44.96
C SER A 6 -13.47 19.29 44.16
N SER A 7 -12.46 18.46 43.94
CA SER A 7 -11.44 18.73 42.93
C SER A 7 -11.82 17.99 41.65
N ASN A 8 -11.67 18.65 40.52
CA ASN A 8 -11.90 18.08 39.19
C ASN A 8 -10.60 18.08 38.38
N ILE A 9 -10.48 17.12 37.49
CA ILE A 9 -9.38 17.02 36.54
C ILE A 9 -9.93 16.46 35.22
N SER A 10 -9.31 16.83 34.11
CA SER A 10 -9.53 16.23 32.79
C SER A 10 -8.20 15.80 32.22
N VAL A 11 -8.17 14.75 31.40
CA VAL A 11 -6.97 14.31 30.70
C VAL A 11 -7.34 13.99 29.25
N SER A 12 -6.40 14.25 28.35
CA SER A 12 -6.50 13.90 26.94
C SER A 12 -5.12 13.50 26.43
N LEU A 13 -5.07 12.39 25.70
CA LEU A 13 -3.93 11.97 24.91
C LEU A 13 -4.35 11.93 23.44
N ASP A 14 -3.66 12.74 22.62
CA ASP A 14 -3.88 12.76 21.17
C ASP A 14 -3.51 11.40 20.55
N ASN A 15 -3.99 11.14 19.32
CA ASN A 15 -3.63 9.92 18.59
C ASN A 15 -2.11 9.75 18.51
N VAL A 16 -1.64 8.57 18.87
CA VAL A 16 -0.21 8.25 18.95
C VAL A 16 0.17 7.37 17.78
N ASN A 17 1.17 7.82 17.02
CA ASN A 17 1.66 7.12 15.84
C ASN A 17 3.19 6.99 15.83
N GLY A 18 3.75 6.36 14.79
CA GLY A 18 5.18 6.16 14.65
C GLY A 18 6.01 7.46 14.68
N ALA A 19 5.41 8.61 14.39
CA ALA A 19 6.10 9.90 14.40
C ALA A 19 6.17 10.55 15.80
N ASN A 20 5.16 10.35 16.66
CA ASN A 20 5.09 10.99 17.97
C ASN A 20 5.19 10.02 19.16
N VAL A 21 5.29 8.71 18.94
CA VAL A 21 5.28 7.70 20.02
C VAL A 21 6.35 7.91 21.10
N ALA A 22 7.51 8.47 20.76
CA ALA A 22 8.58 8.76 21.73
C ALA A 22 8.36 10.05 22.54
N ASP A 23 7.42 10.90 22.11
CA ASP A 23 7.13 12.22 22.71
C ASP A 23 5.61 12.50 22.66
N ALA A 24 4.81 11.52 23.05
CA ALA A 24 3.36 11.55 22.89
C ALA A 24 2.75 12.66 23.77
N PRO A 25 2.02 13.64 23.20
CA PRO A 25 1.53 14.78 23.95
C PRO A 25 0.35 14.40 24.83
N ILE A 26 0.44 14.75 26.11
CA ILE A 26 -0.66 14.56 27.07
C ILE A 26 -0.98 15.92 27.68
N SER A 27 -2.27 16.25 27.72
CA SER A 27 -2.75 17.52 28.27
C SER A 27 -4.00 17.34 29.11
N GLY A 28 -4.37 18.39 29.83
CA GLY A 28 -5.56 18.38 30.66
C GLY A 28 -5.72 19.67 31.45
N THR A 29 -6.80 19.72 32.23
CA THR A 29 -7.11 20.85 33.11
C THR A 29 -7.47 20.36 34.50
N SER A 30 -7.30 21.19 35.52
CA SER A 30 -7.74 20.90 36.88
C SER A 30 -8.00 22.19 37.66
N ASP A 31 -8.92 22.13 38.61
CA ASP A 31 -9.30 23.24 39.50
C ASP A 31 -8.52 23.27 40.84
N VAL A 32 -7.53 22.38 41.02
CA VAL A 32 -6.72 22.25 42.24
C VAL A 32 -5.75 23.42 42.51
N GLY A 33 -5.74 24.41 41.63
CA GLY A 33 -4.83 25.56 41.63
C GLY A 33 -3.45 25.25 41.05
N ALA A 34 -2.63 26.29 40.92
CA ALA A 34 -1.31 26.21 40.31
C ALA A 34 -0.29 25.43 41.13
N ASN A 35 0.78 24.97 40.46
CA ASN A 35 1.92 24.27 41.04
C ASN A 35 1.55 22.95 41.75
N ARG A 36 0.52 22.25 41.23
CA ARG A 36 0.14 20.91 41.69
C ARG A 36 0.68 19.86 40.74
N THR A 37 1.28 18.82 41.30
CA THR A 37 1.80 17.70 40.53
C THR A 37 0.65 16.77 40.14
N VAL A 38 0.41 16.65 38.85
CA VAL A 38 -0.45 15.63 38.26
C VAL A 38 0.39 14.40 37.97
N THR A 39 -0.03 13.24 38.47
CA THR A 39 0.56 11.94 38.11
C THR A 39 -0.28 11.31 37.01
N LEU A 40 0.36 10.96 35.89
CA LEU A 40 -0.28 10.33 34.75
C LEU A 40 0.25 8.91 34.58
N VAL A 41 -0.66 7.95 34.47
CA VAL A 41 -0.34 6.54 34.21
C VAL A 41 -1.00 6.14 32.90
N ILE A 42 -0.16 5.81 31.90
CA ILE A 42 -0.59 5.32 30.60
C ILE A 42 -0.41 3.81 30.60
N SER A 43 -1.41 3.06 30.16
CA SER A 43 -1.32 1.60 30.05
C SER A 43 -1.87 1.07 28.73
N ASP A 44 -1.23 0.04 28.20
CA ASP A 44 -1.77 -0.77 27.11
C ASP A 44 -2.69 -1.89 27.61
N ALA A 45 -3.32 -2.61 26.67
CA ALA A 45 -4.21 -3.73 26.97
C ALA A 45 -3.51 -4.92 27.67
N SER A 46 -2.17 -5.03 27.59
CA SER A 46 -1.39 -6.04 28.30
C SER A 46 -1.14 -5.69 29.77
N GLY A 47 -1.44 -4.44 30.15
CA GLY A 47 -1.21 -3.91 31.49
C GLY A 47 0.20 -3.35 31.69
N LYS A 48 1.03 -3.24 30.64
CA LYS A 48 2.30 -2.52 30.72
C LYS A 48 2.01 -1.04 30.92
N ARG A 49 2.84 -0.36 31.73
CA ARG A 49 2.58 1.02 32.17
C ARG A 49 3.77 1.93 31.93
N VAL A 50 3.46 3.18 31.57
CA VAL A 50 4.37 4.32 31.61
C VAL A 50 3.80 5.33 32.61
N THR A 51 4.66 5.93 33.43
CA THR A 51 4.25 6.95 34.41
C THR A 51 5.06 8.21 34.20
N VAL A 52 4.36 9.33 34.04
CA VAL A 52 4.94 10.67 33.90
C VAL A 52 4.22 11.64 34.82
N THR A 53 4.81 12.82 35.01
CA THR A 53 4.19 13.88 35.80
C THR A 53 4.08 15.16 34.98
N ALA A 54 3.11 15.99 35.35
CA ALA A 54 2.93 17.35 34.87
C ALA A 54 2.65 18.28 36.06
N VAL A 55 2.74 19.59 35.85
CA VAL A 55 2.43 20.60 36.87
C VAL A 55 1.35 21.52 36.34
N THR A 56 0.34 21.81 37.16
CA THR A 56 -0.71 22.78 36.83
C THR A 56 -0.17 24.20 36.79
N ASP A 57 -0.53 24.96 35.75
CA ASP A 57 -0.24 26.39 35.65
C ASP A 57 -1.27 27.25 36.40
N THR A 58 -1.15 28.58 36.30
CA THR A 58 -2.05 29.53 36.96
C THR A 58 -3.50 29.47 36.47
N ASP A 59 -3.71 28.94 35.28
CA ASP A 59 -5.03 28.80 34.66
C ASP A 59 -5.60 27.39 34.84
N GLY A 60 -4.86 26.51 35.56
CA GLY A 60 -5.27 25.14 35.83
C GLY A 60 -4.94 24.16 34.71
N ASN A 61 -4.26 24.59 33.64
CA ASN A 61 -3.85 23.69 32.57
C ASN A 61 -2.59 22.93 32.98
N TYR A 62 -2.43 21.72 32.45
CA TYR A 62 -1.17 21.00 32.52
C TYR A 62 -0.91 20.30 31.19
N ARG A 63 0.37 20.11 30.88
CA ARG A 63 0.83 19.37 29.71
C ARG A 63 2.15 18.67 30.01
N THR A 64 2.37 17.55 29.37
CA THR A 64 3.64 16.81 29.40
C THR A 64 3.72 15.93 28.16
N THR A 65 4.81 15.20 28.02
CA THR A 65 4.96 14.17 27.00
C THR A 65 5.39 12.85 27.63
N ALA A 66 5.16 11.75 26.94
CA ALA A 66 5.59 10.42 27.37
C ALA A 66 6.20 9.65 26.21
N ASP A 67 7.28 8.92 26.49
CA ASP A 67 7.79 7.89 25.60
C ASP A 67 6.94 6.62 25.79
N LEU A 68 6.10 6.34 24.79
CA LEU A 68 5.18 5.21 24.75
C LEU A 68 5.71 4.08 23.86
N SER A 69 6.94 4.16 23.35
CA SER A 69 7.53 3.17 22.42
C SER A 69 7.63 1.76 23.00
N GLY A 70 7.54 1.64 24.32
CA GLY A 70 7.48 0.36 25.00
C GLY A 70 6.09 -0.27 25.04
N LEU A 71 5.01 0.46 24.82
CA LEU A 71 3.64 -0.06 24.88
C LEU A 71 3.27 -0.78 23.58
N ALA A 72 2.32 -1.71 23.66
CA ALA A 72 1.78 -2.38 22.49
C ALA A 72 0.75 -1.49 21.76
N ASP A 73 0.75 -1.55 20.42
CA ASP A 73 -0.28 -0.95 19.59
C ASP A 73 -1.69 -1.42 19.99
N GLY A 74 -2.67 -0.53 19.85
CA GLY A 74 -4.06 -0.72 20.24
C GLY A 74 -4.55 0.35 21.24
N ASN A 75 -5.59 0.01 21.98
CA ASN A 75 -6.20 0.93 22.96
C ASN A 75 -5.23 1.25 24.10
N LEU A 76 -5.11 2.54 24.38
CA LEU A 76 -4.46 3.06 25.57
C LEU A 76 -5.48 3.53 26.59
N THR A 77 -5.10 3.45 27.86
CA THR A 77 -5.82 4.11 28.95
C THR A 77 -4.87 5.05 29.66
N VAL A 78 -5.27 6.31 29.82
CA VAL A 78 -4.54 7.32 30.58
C VAL A 78 -5.32 7.66 31.83
N VAL A 79 -4.73 7.45 32.99
CA VAL A 79 -5.30 7.87 34.28
C VAL A 79 -4.48 9.04 34.81
N ALA A 80 -5.11 10.21 34.91
CA ALA A 80 -4.55 11.36 35.59
C ALA A 80 -5.06 11.41 37.03
N SER A 81 -4.17 11.76 37.96
CA SER A 81 -4.51 11.92 39.38
C SER A 81 -3.76 13.09 39.99
N VAL A 82 -4.44 13.84 40.86
CA VAL A 82 -3.89 15.01 41.55
C VAL A 82 -4.51 15.14 42.94
N THR A 83 -3.87 15.89 43.83
CA THR A 83 -4.41 16.23 45.15
C THR A 83 -4.23 17.73 45.39
N ASP A 84 -5.29 18.38 45.86
CA ASP A 84 -5.30 19.83 46.10
C ASP A 84 -4.49 20.24 47.35
N ALA A 85 -4.59 21.51 47.73
CA ALA A 85 -3.94 22.06 48.92
C ALA A 85 -4.49 21.51 50.24
N ALA A 86 -5.78 21.21 50.26
CA ALA A 86 -6.51 20.77 51.43
C ALA A 86 -6.44 19.25 51.63
N GLY A 87 -5.88 18.51 50.66
CA GLY A 87 -5.74 17.06 50.69
C GLY A 87 -6.87 16.31 49.97
N ASN A 88 -7.69 16.99 49.16
CA ASN A 88 -8.76 16.37 48.39
C ASN A 88 -8.19 15.76 47.08
N PRO A 89 -8.39 14.47 46.82
CA PRO A 89 -7.94 13.84 45.58
C PRO A 89 -8.92 14.03 44.42
N ALA A 90 -8.40 14.09 43.20
CA ALA A 90 -9.16 14.02 41.96
C ALA A 90 -8.50 13.07 40.96
N SER A 91 -9.32 12.45 40.10
CA SER A 91 -8.83 11.59 39.02
C SER A 91 -9.72 11.69 37.78
N ALA A 92 -9.12 11.52 36.61
CA ALA A 92 -9.81 11.39 35.33
C ALA A 92 -9.15 10.32 34.48
N THR A 93 -9.94 9.77 33.56
CA THR A 93 -9.51 8.72 32.64
C THR A 93 -9.82 9.13 31.21
N ASP A 94 -8.87 8.93 30.31
CA ASP A 94 -9.07 8.87 28.86
C ASP A 94 -8.81 7.44 28.40
N ASP A 95 -9.80 6.81 27.80
CA ASP A 95 -9.75 5.44 27.26
C ASP A 95 -10.07 5.39 25.76
N THR A 96 -10.01 6.55 25.08
CA THR A 96 -10.33 6.70 23.66
C THR A 96 -9.11 6.72 22.76
N SER A 97 -7.92 6.96 23.32
CA SER A 97 -6.67 7.04 22.55
C SER A 97 -6.22 5.69 22.01
N LEU A 98 -5.69 5.71 20.79
CA LEU A 98 -5.07 4.56 20.14
C LEU A 98 -3.57 4.82 19.94
N LEU A 99 -2.78 3.77 20.13
CA LEU A 99 -1.41 3.69 19.67
C LEU A 99 -1.37 2.84 18.40
N ASP A 100 -0.86 3.40 17.31
CA ASP A 100 -0.67 2.68 16.05
C ASP A 100 0.64 3.13 15.42
N THR A 101 1.67 2.29 15.47
CA THR A 101 3.03 2.71 15.11
C THR A 101 3.47 2.26 13.73
N GLY A 102 2.61 1.59 12.96
CA GLY A 102 3.04 1.04 11.68
C GLY A 102 1.93 0.78 10.70
N ALA A 103 2.24 1.05 9.44
CA ALA A 103 1.41 0.72 8.29
C ALA A 103 2.13 -0.27 7.37
N SER A 104 1.37 -1.16 6.73
CA SER A 104 1.85 -2.09 5.72
C SER A 104 0.85 -2.24 4.59
N ALA A 105 1.34 -2.18 3.35
CA ALA A 105 0.54 -2.43 2.16
C ALA A 105 1.03 -3.68 1.40
N THR A 106 0.22 -4.13 0.45
CA THR A 106 0.60 -5.10 -0.57
C THR A 106 0.26 -4.57 -1.96
N ILE A 107 1.02 -5.00 -2.96
CA ILE A 107 0.75 -4.71 -4.37
C ILE A 107 1.07 -5.94 -5.21
N SER A 108 0.25 -6.22 -6.21
CA SER A 108 0.52 -7.20 -7.27
C SER A 108 0.22 -6.56 -8.62
N VAL A 109 1.01 -6.89 -9.63
CA VAL A 109 0.73 -6.55 -11.02
C VAL A 109 0.14 -7.79 -11.69
N ASP A 110 -0.91 -7.62 -12.48
CA ASP A 110 -1.47 -8.71 -13.29
C ASP A 110 -0.54 -9.04 -14.47
N SER A 111 -0.87 -10.08 -15.24
CA SER A 111 -0.15 -10.38 -16.48
C SER A 111 -0.16 -9.17 -17.42
N ILE A 112 0.94 -8.97 -18.15
CA ILE A 112 0.98 -7.94 -19.19
C ILE A 112 0.28 -8.51 -20.41
N THR A 113 -0.89 -7.93 -20.74
CA THR A 113 -1.87 -8.51 -21.67
C THR A 113 -2.51 -9.81 -21.13
N ALA A 114 -3.30 -10.51 -21.94
CA ALA A 114 -4.09 -11.65 -21.49
C ALA A 114 -3.28 -12.95 -21.32
N ASP A 115 -2.13 -13.05 -21.98
CA ASP A 115 -1.29 -14.24 -22.03
C ASP A 115 0.14 -14.02 -21.50
N ASP A 116 0.43 -12.83 -20.97
CA ASP A 116 1.75 -12.43 -20.47
C ASP A 116 2.84 -12.39 -21.56
N ILE A 117 2.38 -12.26 -22.81
CA ILE A 117 3.20 -12.16 -24.01
C ILE A 117 2.81 -10.89 -24.76
N LEU A 118 3.79 -10.00 -24.97
CA LEU A 118 3.59 -8.79 -25.75
C LEU A 118 3.82 -9.08 -27.23
N ASN A 119 2.77 -8.98 -28.04
CA ASN A 119 2.84 -9.17 -29.49
C ASN A 119 3.13 -7.88 -30.27
N ALA A 120 3.32 -8.01 -31.58
CA ALA A 120 3.66 -6.87 -32.46
C ALA A 120 2.59 -5.77 -32.48
N GLN A 121 1.31 -6.12 -32.34
CA GLN A 121 0.22 -5.13 -32.32
C GLN A 121 0.20 -4.39 -30.99
N GLU A 122 0.38 -5.09 -29.88
CA GLU A 122 0.42 -4.51 -28.54
C GLU A 122 1.64 -3.63 -28.34
N ALA A 123 2.81 -4.07 -28.82
CA ALA A 123 4.05 -3.29 -28.80
C ALA A 123 3.95 -1.97 -29.59
N ALA A 124 3.10 -1.91 -30.62
CA ALA A 124 2.88 -0.70 -31.42
C ALA A 124 1.83 0.26 -30.83
N GLY A 125 1.10 -0.17 -29.79
CA GLY A 125 0.00 0.58 -29.18
C GLY A 125 0.24 0.91 -27.72
N ASN A 126 -0.86 1.07 -26.99
CA ASN A 126 -0.86 1.21 -25.54
C ASN A 126 -1.40 -0.07 -24.91
N VAL A 127 -0.77 -0.50 -23.82
CA VAL A 127 -1.18 -1.65 -23.01
C VAL A 127 -1.67 -1.14 -21.67
N LEU A 128 -2.75 -1.73 -21.16
CA LEU A 128 -3.23 -1.44 -19.82
C LEU A 128 -2.47 -2.32 -18.83
N VAL A 129 -1.71 -1.71 -17.94
CA VAL A 129 -1.10 -2.41 -16.80
C VAL A 129 -2.07 -2.29 -15.63
N THR A 130 -2.49 -3.43 -15.10
CA THR A 130 -3.43 -3.53 -13.98
C THR A 130 -2.82 -4.30 -12.83
N GLY A 131 -3.48 -4.21 -11.69
CA GLY A 131 -3.09 -4.99 -10.53
C GLY A 131 -3.98 -4.72 -9.33
N THR A 132 -3.65 -5.39 -8.22
CA THR A 132 -4.37 -5.30 -6.95
C THR A 132 -3.49 -4.69 -5.88
N VAL A 133 -4.12 -4.04 -4.89
CA VAL A 133 -3.46 -3.57 -3.67
C VAL A 133 -4.25 -3.99 -2.44
N GLY A 134 -3.59 -4.04 -1.29
CA GLY A 134 -4.21 -4.38 -0.01
C GLY A 134 -3.40 -3.89 1.18
N GLY A 135 -3.76 -4.38 2.38
CA GLY A 135 -3.24 -3.84 3.64
C GLY A 135 -3.84 -2.47 3.93
N ASP A 136 -2.99 -1.54 4.38
CA ASP A 136 -3.39 -0.17 4.72
C ASP A 136 -3.50 0.76 3.51
N ALA A 137 -3.29 0.23 2.30
CA ALA A 137 -3.55 0.98 1.07
C ALA A 137 -5.04 1.32 0.94
N GLY A 138 -5.33 2.58 0.61
CA GLY A 138 -6.64 3.15 0.38
C GLY A 138 -6.77 3.80 -1.00
N VAL A 139 -8.02 4.13 -1.37
CA VAL A 139 -8.31 4.83 -2.63
C VAL A 139 -7.63 6.20 -2.63
N GLY A 140 -6.93 6.53 -3.73
CA GLY A 140 -6.17 7.77 -3.87
C GLY A 140 -4.67 7.63 -3.55
N ASP A 141 -4.23 6.52 -2.96
CA ASP A 141 -2.80 6.27 -2.80
C ASP A 141 -2.09 6.17 -4.13
N THR A 142 -0.82 6.57 -4.15
CA THR A 142 -0.07 6.70 -5.39
C THR A 142 0.55 5.36 -5.78
N VAL A 143 0.33 4.93 -7.03
CA VAL A 143 1.05 3.82 -7.64
C VAL A 143 1.98 4.36 -8.71
N THR A 144 3.27 4.02 -8.60
CA THR A 144 4.31 4.43 -9.54
C THR A 144 5.04 3.22 -10.09
N MET A 145 5.35 3.26 -11.39
CA MET A 145 6.20 2.27 -12.05
C MET A 145 7.15 3.00 -13.01
N VAL A 146 8.36 2.46 -13.15
CA VAL A 146 9.34 2.95 -14.13
C VAL A 146 9.57 1.84 -15.14
N ILE A 147 9.21 2.09 -16.40
CA ILE A 147 9.26 1.11 -17.49
C ILE A 147 10.08 1.74 -18.62
N ASN A 148 11.19 1.12 -19.00
CA ASN A 148 12.12 1.66 -19.99
C ASN A 148 12.59 3.11 -19.67
N GLY A 149 12.72 3.43 -18.39
CA GLY A 149 13.07 4.77 -17.92
C GLY A 149 11.93 5.81 -17.92
N THR A 150 10.75 5.48 -18.47
CA THR A 150 9.56 6.32 -18.38
C THR A 150 8.85 6.09 -17.06
N THR A 151 8.52 7.17 -16.34
CA THR A 151 7.71 7.08 -15.11
C THR A 151 6.22 7.11 -15.47
N TYR A 152 5.50 6.07 -15.05
CA TYR A 152 4.06 5.98 -15.13
C TYR A 152 3.47 6.05 -13.73
N THR A 153 2.46 6.89 -13.55
CA THR A 153 1.81 7.11 -12.25
C THR A 153 0.30 6.98 -12.41
N THR A 154 -0.34 6.34 -11.43
CA THR A 154 -1.79 6.26 -11.28
C THR A 154 -2.14 6.28 -9.79
N GLN A 155 -3.43 6.18 -9.48
CA GLN A 155 -3.92 6.07 -8.11
C GLN A 155 -4.62 4.74 -7.87
N VAL A 156 -4.60 4.30 -6.62
CA VAL A 156 -5.42 3.18 -6.14
C VAL A 156 -6.90 3.53 -6.32
N MET A 157 -7.68 2.57 -6.82
CA MET A 157 -9.11 2.67 -7.06
C MET A 157 -9.85 1.42 -6.55
N ALA A 158 -11.15 1.57 -6.27
CA ALA A 158 -12.00 0.43 -5.97
C ALA A 158 -12.27 -0.39 -7.23
N LEU A 159 -12.15 -1.72 -7.13
CA LEU A 159 -12.44 -2.63 -8.23
C LEU A 159 -13.93 -3.01 -8.27
N ALA A 160 -14.42 -3.27 -9.48
CA ALA A 160 -15.75 -3.84 -9.67
C ALA A 160 -15.78 -5.26 -9.08
N GLY A 161 -16.64 -5.50 -8.08
CA GLY A 161 -16.68 -6.76 -7.33
C GLY A 161 -16.03 -6.70 -5.95
N GLY A 162 -15.47 -5.55 -5.56
CA GLY A 162 -14.85 -5.33 -4.26
C GLY A 162 -13.32 -5.41 -4.31
N GLY A 163 -12.68 -4.96 -3.24
CA GLY A 163 -11.22 -4.84 -3.17
C GLY A 163 -10.69 -3.59 -3.87
N LEU A 164 -9.36 -3.46 -3.85
CA LEU A 164 -8.63 -2.33 -4.37
C LEU A 164 -7.64 -2.77 -5.45
N GLY A 165 -7.39 -1.88 -6.41
CA GLY A 165 -6.42 -2.11 -7.47
C GLY A 165 -6.01 -0.82 -8.14
N PHE A 166 -5.31 -0.96 -9.25
CA PHE A 166 -4.86 0.19 -10.04
C PHE A 166 -4.91 -0.15 -11.53
N SER A 167 -4.87 0.90 -12.35
CA SER A 167 -4.81 0.76 -13.79
C SER A 167 -4.08 1.96 -14.39
N VAL A 168 -3.16 1.69 -15.32
CA VAL A 168 -2.41 2.73 -16.02
C VAL A 168 -2.15 2.32 -17.46
N SER A 169 -2.30 3.28 -18.38
CA SER A 169 -1.98 3.08 -19.79
C SER A 169 -0.47 3.27 -20.00
N VAL A 170 0.20 2.24 -20.49
CA VAL A 170 1.64 2.19 -20.73
C VAL A 170 1.90 2.05 -22.23
N ALA A 171 2.95 2.70 -22.74
CA ALA A 171 3.36 2.51 -24.12
C ALA A 171 3.87 1.08 -24.34
N GLY A 172 3.29 0.35 -25.29
CA GLY A 172 3.74 -1.00 -25.65
C GLY A 172 5.21 -1.03 -26.07
N SER A 173 5.72 0.06 -26.64
CA SER A 173 7.13 0.19 -26.99
C SER A 173 8.06 0.18 -25.76
N ASP A 174 7.61 0.69 -24.61
CA ASP A 174 8.39 0.64 -23.37
C ASP A 174 8.39 -0.79 -22.81
N LEU A 175 7.24 -1.47 -22.81
CA LEU A 175 7.12 -2.87 -22.41
C LEU A 175 7.88 -3.83 -23.34
N ALA A 176 8.04 -3.49 -24.62
CA ALA A 176 8.82 -4.30 -25.55
C ALA A 176 10.33 -4.28 -25.26
N VAL A 177 10.81 -3.21 -24.63
CA VAL A 177 12.23 -3.04 -24.26
C VAL A 177 12.48 -3.51 -22.83
N ASP A 178 11.56 -3.21 -21.91
CA ASP A 178 11.67 -3.49 -20.50
C ASP A 178 10.67 -4.59 -20.08
N THR A 179 11.16 -5.82 -20.05
CA THR A 179 10.37 -7.02 -19.75
C THR A 179 10.34 -7.36 -18.25
N ALA A 180 10.87 -6.50 -17.39
CA ALA A 180 10.89 -6.69 -15.95
C ALA A 180 10.93 -5.34 -15.21
N PHE A 181 9.77 -4.90 -14.69
CA PHE A 181 9.65 -3.60 -14.02
C PHE A 181 9.05 -3.72 -12.61
N THR A 182 9.34 -2.74 -11.76
CA THR A 182 8.79 -2.67 -10.40
C THR A 182 7.63 -1.68 -10.35
N ALA A 183 6.49 -2.12 -9.83
CA ALA A 183 5.38 -1.26 -9.41
C ALA A 183 5.46 -1.05 -7.89
N THR A 184 5.28 0.20 -7.45
CA THR A 184 5.33 0.58 -6.04
C THR A 184 4.07 1.36 -5.68
N VAL A 185 3.40 1.00 -4.59
CA VAL A 185 2.34 1.79 -3.96
C VAL A 185 2.87 2.49 -2.71
N THR A 186 2.56 3.77 -2.54
CA THR A 186 2.91 4.56 -1.35
C THR A 186 1.71 5.34 -0.85
N GLY A 187 1.61 5.47 0.47
CA GLY A 187 0.50 6.15 1.14
C GLY A 187 0.74 6.28 2.64
N SER A 188 -0.34 6.51 3.39
CA SER A 188 -0.33 6.48 4.85
C SER A 188 -1.63 5.88 5.37
N ASP A 189 -1.57 5.21 6.52
CA ASP A 189 -2.77 4.72 7.21
C ASP A 189 -3.58 5.86 7.85
N ASP A 190 -4.66 5.50 8.54
CA ASP A 190 -5.53 6.44 9.26
C ASP A 190 -4.82 7.14 10.44
N ALA A 191 -3.82 6.49 11.03
CA ALA A 191 -2.99 7.06 12.10
C ALA A 191 -1.90 8.01 11.56
N GLY A 192 -1.66 8.02 10.24
CA GLY A 192 -0.65 8.82 9.56
C GLY A 192 0.72 8.15 9.45
N ASN A 193 0.83 6.85 9.71
CA ASN A 193 2.07 6.10 9.48
C ASN A 193 2.27 5.90 7.98
N PRO A 194 3.44 6.24 7.42
CA PRO A 194 3.71 6.04 6.01
C PRO A 194 3.94 4.55 5.71
N PHE A 195 3.51 4.09 4.54
CA PHE A 195 3.87 2.79 4.02
C PHE A 195 4.40 2.87 2.58
N SER A 196 5.13 1.83 2.19
CA SER A 196 5.54 1.58 0.82
C SER A 196 5.56 0.08 0.56
N ALA A 197 4.95 -0.37 -0.53
CA ALA A 197 5.00 -1.76 -0.96
C ALA A 197 5.31 -1.84 -2.45
N SER A 198 6.10 -2.85 -2.83
CA SER A 198 6.56 -3.01 -4.22
C SER A 198 6.42 -4.45 -4.69
N SER A 199 6.13 -4.62 -5.98
CA SER A 199 6.15 -5.92 -6.65
C SER A 199 6.82 -5.80 -8.01
N THR A 200 7.51 -6.86 -8.42
CA THR A 200 8.16 -6.94 -9.74
C THR A 200 7.26 -7.72 -10.68
N SER A 201 6.89 -7.09 -11.80
CA SER A 201 6.23 -7.74 -12.92
C SER A 201 7.27 -8.17 -13.95
N THR A 202 7.05 -9.29 -14.60
CA THR A 202 7.84 -9.77 -15.73
C THR A 202 6.90 -10.28 -16.80
N HIS A 203 7.25 -10.10 -18.07
CA HIS A 203 6.52 -10.65 -19.21
C HIS A 203 7.50 -11.09 -20.30
N THR A 204 7.00 -11.68 -21.39
CA THR A 204 7.82 -11.99 -22.57
C THR A 204 7.34 -11.23 -23.80
N VAL A 205 8.17 -11.16 -24.83
CA VAL A 205 7.87 -10.44 -26.07
C VAL A 205 7.97 -11.40 -27.23
N ASP A 206 6.90 -11.50 -28.02
CA ASP A 206 6.87 -12.27 -29.27
C ASP A 206 6.24 -11.44 -30.39
N THR A 207 7.10 -10.78 -31.17
CA THR A 207 6.67 -9.90 -32.26
C THR A 207 6.77 -10.55 -33.64
N THR A 208 7.12 -11.84 -33.72
CA THR A 208 7.43 -12.51 -34.99
C THR A 208 6.62 -13.79 -35.15
N ALA A 209 5.86 -13.88 -36.23
CA ALA A 209 5.31 -15.16 -36.67
C ALA A 209 6.37 -15.89 -37.51
N ASN A 210 6.78 -17.07 -37.09
CA ASN A 210 7.65 -17.96 -37.84
C ASN A 210 6.84 -19.06 -38.52
N ILE A 211 7.13 -19.27 -39.80
CA ILE A 211 6.54 -20.35 -40.60
C ILE A 211 7.70 -21.11 -41.26
N THR A 212 7.69 -22.43 -41.09
CA THR A 212 8.56 -23.32 -41.86
C THR A 212 7.70 -24.16 -42.79
N VAL A 213 8.17 -24.36 -44.02
CA VAL A 213 7.51 -25.20 -45.02
C VAL A 213 8.57 -26.10 -45.63
N SER A 214 8.23 -27.38 -45.76
CA SER A 214 9.00 -28.39 -46.46
C SER A 214 8.13 -29.02 -47.54
N LEU A 215 8.71 -29.10 -48.74
CA LEU A 215 8.17 -29.91 -49.82
C LEU A 215 9.07 -31.13 -49.96
N ASP A 216 8.50 -32.32 -49.80
CA ASP A 216 9.23 -33.55 -50.04
C ASP A 216 9.52 -33.72 -51.54
N ASN A 217 10.48 -34.59 -51.87
CA ASN A 217 10.82 -34.87 -53.27
C ASN A 217 9.57 -35.27 -54.08
N VAL A 218 9.28 -34.50 -55.12
CA VAL A 218 8.18 -34.76 -56.05
C VAL A 218 8.69 -35.59 -57.24
N ASN A 219 7.94 -36.63 -57.59
CA ASN A 219 8.21 -37.53 -58.71
C ASN A 219 6.90 -37.98 -59.38
N GLY A 220 6.99 -38.81 -60.43
CA GLY A 220 5.82 -39.25 -61.20
C GLY A 220 4.75 -40.03 -60.41
N ALA A 221 5.06 -40.52 -59.21
CA ALA A 221 4.12 -41.26 -58.36
C ALA A 221 3.33 -40.35 -57.39
N ASN A 222 3.89 -39.22 -56.95
CA ASN A 222 3.26 -38.30 -55.98
C ASN A 222 2.97 -36.90 -56.56
N VAL A 223 3.16 -36.67 -57.85
CA VAL A 223 2.93 -35.36 -58.47
C VAL A 223 1.49 -34.85 -58.32
N ALA A 224 0.50 -35.75 -58.18
CA ALA A 224 -0.90 -35.39 -57.95
C ALA A 224 -1.21 -35.11 -56.46
N ASP A 225 -0.33 -35.52 -55.54
CA ASP A 225 -0.48 -35.41 -54.10
C ASP A 225 0.90 -35.22 -53.44
N ALA A 226 1.53 -34.10 -53.75
CA ALA A 226 2.88 -33.80 -53.28
C ALA A 226 2.86 -33.56 -51.76
N PRO A 227 3.66 -34.29 -50.95
CA PRO A 227 3.64 -34.10 -49.52
C PRO A 227 4.22 -32.74 -49.18
N ILE A 228 3.38 -31.88 -48.60
CA ILE A 228 3.79 -30.60 -48.04
C ILE A 228 3.59 -30.68 -46.54
N SER A 229 4.64 -30.36 -45.81
CA SER A 229 4.61 -30.28 -44.36
C SER A 229 5.22 -28.96 -43.90
N GLY A 230 5.04 -28.63 -42.62
CA GLY A 230 5.54 -27.38 -42.07
C GLY A 230 5.18 -27.24 -40.61
N THR A 231 5.75 -26.21 -39.99
CA THR A 231 5.41 -25.80 -38.62
C THR A 231 5.18 -24.29 -38.59
N SER A 232 4.43 -23.83 -37.59
CA SER A 232 4.34 -22.41 -37.26
C SER A 232 4.13 -22.26 -35.76
N ASP A 233 4.61 -21.15 -35.23
CA ASP A 233 4.36 -20.68 -33.86
C ASP A 233 3.08 -19.83 -33.75
N VAL A 234 2.40 -19.54 -34.87
CA VAL A 234 1.09 -18.89 -34.81
C VAL A 234 0.06 -19.81 -34.17
N GLY A 235 -0.85 -19.23 -33.38
CA GLY A 235 -1.91 -19.97 -32.69
C GLY A 235 -2.79 -20.82 -33.63
N ALA A 236 -3.50 -21.80 -33.06
CA ALA A 236 -4.37 -22.70 -33.82
C ALA A 236 -5.47 -21.97 -34.63
N ASN A 237 -5.97 -22.62 -35.68
CA ASN A 237 -7.00 -22.10 -36.57
C ASN A 237 -6.61 -20.78 -37.27
N ARG A 238 -5.35 -20.68 -37.70
CA ARG A 238 -4.86 -19.64 -38.62
C ARG A 238 -4.62 -20.27 -39.99
N THR A 239 -4.85 -19.51 -41.06
CA THR A 239 -4.65 -19.98 -42.44
C THR A 239 -3.21 -19.71 -42.86
N VAL A 240 -2.50 -20.77 -43.26
CA VAL A 240 -1.22 -20.64 -43.96
C VAL A 240 -1.51 -20.73 -45.46
N THR A 241 -1.16 -19.70 -46.22
CA THR A 241 -1.27 -19.71 -47.68
C THR A 241 0.08 -20.07 -48.28
N LEU A 242 0.14 -21.20 -49.00
CA LEU A 242 1.32 -21.63 -49.71
C LEU A 242 1.11 -21.38 -51.20
N VAL A 243 2.12 -20.76 -51.83
CA VAL A 243 2.19 -20.61 -53.28
C VAL A 243 3.33 -21.49 -53.75
N ILE A 244 3.01 -22.49 -54.59
CA ILE A 244 3.99 -23.37 -55.21
C ILE A 244 4.05 -22.97 -56.69
N THR A 245 5.23 -22.54 -57.12
CA THR A 245 5.53 -22.23 -58.53
C THR A 245 6.50 -23.26 -59.08
N ASP A 246 6.40 -23.54 -60.37
CA ASP A 246 7.43 -24.34 -61.03
C ASP A 246 8.62 -23.45 -61.46
N ALA A 247 9.62 -24.01 -62.15
CA ALA A 247 10.81 -23.28 -62.58
C ALA A 247 10.51 -22.17 -63.62
N ASN A 248 9.31 -22.12 -64.17
CA ASN A 248 8.86 -21.15 -65.18
C ASN A 248 8.02 -20.00 -64.58
N GLY A 249 7.77 -20.02 -63.26
CA GLY A 249 6.93 -19.04 -62.55
C GLY A 249 5.47 -19.46 -62.48
#